data_AF-A0A6J1WZ49-F1
#
_entry.id   AF-A0A6J1WZ49-F1
#
_cell.length_a   1.000
_cell.length_b   1.000
_cell.length_c   1.000
_cell.angle_alpha   90.00
_cell.angle_beta   90.00
_cell.angle_gamma   90.00
#
_symmetry.space_group_name_H-M   'P 1'
#
loop_
_entity.id
_entity.type
_entity.pdbx_description
1 polymer ?
#
loop_
_entity_poly.entity_id
_entity_poly.type
_entity_poly.pdbx_seq_one_letter_code
_entity_poly.pdbx_strand_id
1 'polypeptide(L)'
;MIDFKTKISSFFIFNSSLGPKEGEELKRILFFHPNQVTTDARKMQVGLCEAVVKFMSTFSSEPCDALQTQTNRYIFYQPEKNFWMVLVVRIPYTTKALSAIGESRGEVIEPTIMYDLLVSAYKMFRMFMGPFQNIPIEDIYTTCEEFFTPVSKIIGMTYYIFNFI
;
A
#
# COMPACT_ATOMS: atom_id res chain seq x y z
N MET A 1 -7.79 11.42 -18.71
CA MET A 1 -7.86 10.00 -18.28
C MET A 1 -6.58 9.74 -17.49
N ILE A 2 -6.65 9.72 -16.16
CA ILE A 2 -5.45 9.54 -15.32
C ILE A 2 -5.05 8.07 -15.44
N ASP A 3 -3.93 7.80 -16.11
CA ASP A 3 -3.38 6.45 -16.18
C ASP A 3 -2.69 6.11 -14.85
N PHE A 4 -3.48 5.62 -13.89
CA PHE A 4 -3.02 5.21 -12.57
C PHE A 4 -2.05 4.02 -12.65
N LYS A 5 -2.21 3.17 -13.67
CA LYS A 5 -1.45 1.93 -13.83
C LYS A 5 0.05 2.18 -13.94
N THR A 6 0.47 3.23 -14.66
CA THR A 6 1.89 3.49 -14.93
C THR A 6 2.63 4.17 -13.78
N LYS A 7 1.90 4.64 -12.75
CA LYS A 7 2.50 5.31 -11.59
C LYS A 7 2.57 4.42 -10.34
N ILE A 8 1.77 3.36 -10.22
CA ILE A 8 1.84 2.47 -9.05
C ILE A 8 3.15 1.66 -9.09
N SER A 9 3.97 1.84 -8.07
CA SER A 9 5.23 1.11 -7.91
C SER A 9 5.01 -0.22 -7.19
N SER A 10 4.18 -0.22 -6.13
CA SER A 10 3.88 -1.43 -5.37
C SER A 10 2.65 -1.25 -4.48
N PHE A 11 1.93 -2.33 -4.24
CA PHE A 11 0.85 -2.43 -3.28
C PHE A 11 1.06 -3.70 -2.45
N PHE A 12 1.05 -3.58 -1.13
CA PHE A 12 1.29 -4.72 -0.25
C PHE A 12 0.53 -4.59 1.06
N ILE A 13 0.32 -5.74 1.69
CA ILE A 13 -0.37 -5.87 2.98
C ILE A 13 0.58 -6.59 3.92
N PHE A 14 0.78 -6.04 5.12
CA PHE A 14 1.63 -6.65 6.12
C PHE A 14 1.03 -6.60 7.52
N ASN A 15 1.49 -7.52 8.37
CA ASN A 15 1.21 -7.53 9.79
C ASN A 15 2.46 -7.90 10.58
N SER A 16 3.00 -6.92 11.32
CA SER A 16 4.25 -7.03 12.08
C SER A 16 4.20 -8.03 13.24
N SER A 17 3.02 -8.45 13.68
CA SER A 17 2.88 -9.46 14.73
C SER A 17 3.07 -10.88 14.22
N LEU A 18 3.04 -11.09 12.89
CA LEU A 18 3.33 -12.37 12.27
C LEU A 18 4.85 -12.56 12.16
N GLY A 19 5.35 -13.80 12.28
CA GLY A 19 6.79 -14.07 12.19
C GLY A 19 7.66 -13.23 13.15
N PRO A 20 7.46 -13.35 14.47
CA PRO A 20 8.21 -12.56 15.47
C PRO A 20 9.69 -12.99 15.58
N LYS A 21 10.05 -14.15 15.04
CA LYS A 21 11.42 -14.69 15.10
C LYS A 21 12.26 -14.19 13.94
N GLU A 22 13.56 -14.09 14.16
CA GLU A 22 14.54 -13.80 13.11
C GLU A 22 14.47 -14.87 12.01
N GLY A 23 14.47 -14.45 10.75
CA GLY A 23 14.31 -15.32 9.59
C GLY A 23 12.85 -15.63 9.21
N GLU A 24 11.86 -15.17 9.98
CA GLU A 24 10.43 -15.32 9.67
C GLU A 24 9.80 -14.05 9.08
N GLU A 25 10.59 -13.07 8.64
CA GLU A 25 10.08 -11.76 8.20
C GLU A 25 9.11 -11.88 7.02
N LEU A 26 9.23 -12.92 6.20
CA LEU A 26 8.30 -13.18 5.10
C LEU A 26 6.88 -13.47 5.56
N LYS A 27 6.71 -14.06 6.75
CA LYS A 27 5.38 -14.31 7.32
C LYS A 27 4.64 -13.01 7.67
N ARG A 28 5.35 -11.88 7.76
CA ARG A 28 4.71 -10.57 7.95
C ARG A 28 3.99 -10.10 6.70
N ILE A 29 4.38 -10.60 5.53
CA ILE A 29 3.90 -10.13 4.24
C ILE A 29 2.71 -11.00 3.82
N LEU A 30 1.51 -10.47 3.95
CA LEU A 30 0.26 -11.17 3.59
C LEU A 30 -0.01 -11.13 2.09
N PHE A 31 0.41 -10.04 1.43
CA PHE A 31 0.25 -9.83 0.00
C PHE A 31 1.30 -8.86 -0.52
N PHE A 32 1.82 -9.08 -1.73
CA PHE A 32 2.74 -8.13 -2.37
C PHE A 32 2.61 -8.13 -3.89
N HIS A 33 2.34 -6.95 -4.45
CA HIS A 33 2.31 -6.68 -5.88
C HIS A 33 3.27 -5.54 -6.23
N PRO A 34 4.07 -5.62 -7.32
CA PRO A 34 4.16 -6.73 -8.27
C PRO A 34 4.86 -7.98 -7.73
N ASN A 35 4.45 -9.16 -8.19
CA ASN A 35 4.98 -10.45 -7.72
C ASN A 35 6.33 -10.84 -8.35
N GLN A 36 6.86 -10.02 -9.26
CA GLN A 36 8.19 -10.20 -9.85
C GLN A 36 9.30 -9.64 -8.95
N VAL A 37 8.95 -8.85 -7.92
CA VAL A 37 9.92 -8.30 -6.96
C VAL A 37 10.51 -9.44 -6.12
N THR A 38 11.83 -9.42 -5.93
CA THR A 38 12.53 -10.45 -5.16
C THR A 38 12.09 -10.44 -3.70
N THR A 39 12.11 -11.63 -3.09
CA THR A 39 11.78 -11.85 -1.68
C THR A 39 12.54 -10.90 -0.74
N ASP A 40 13.83 -10.67 -1.00
CA ASP A 40 14.65 -9.76 -0.20
C ASP A 40 14.24 -8.29 -0.36
N ALA A 41 13.93 -7.85 -1.58
CA ALA A 41 13.44 -6.49 -1.81
C ALA A 41 12.08 -6.25 -1.13
N ARG A 42 11.18 -7.25 -1.12
CA ARG A 42 9.90 -7.16 -0.39
C ARG A 42 10.13 -7.02 1.11
N LYS A 43 10.99 -7.85 1.70
CA LYS A 43 11.34 -7.75 3.13
C LYS A 43 11.90 -6.38 3.48
N MET A 44 12.83 -5.87 2.66
CA MET A 44 13.43 -4.56 2.87
C MET A 44 12.37 -3.45 2.83
N GLN A 45 11.45 -3.50 1.87
CA GLN A 45 10.41 -2.48 1.71
C GLN A 45 9.38 -2.51 2.85
N VAL A 46 8.96 -3.71 3.27
CA VAL A 46 8.07 -3.88 4.43
C VAL A 46 8.77 -3.42 5.71
N GLY A 47 10.02 -3.84 5.93
CA GLY A 47 10.79 -3.43 7.11
C GLY A 47 10.99 -1.91 7.21
N LEU A 48 11.17 -1.21 6.09
CA LEU A 48 11.18 0.26 6.07
C LEU A 48 9.85 0.84 6.54
N CYS A 49 8.72 0.30 6.05
CA CYS A 49 7.39 0.77 6.42
C CYS A 49 7.07 0.49 7.88
N GLU A 50 7.46 -0.68 8.40
CA GLU A 50 7.36 -1.03 9.83
C GLU A 50 8.13 -0.02 10.69
N ALA A 51 9.37 0.29 10.30
CA ALA A 51 10.20 1.25 11.02
C ALA A 51 9.58 2.65 11.01
N VAL A 52 9.02 3.10 9.88
CA VAL A 52 8.33 4.40 9.77
C VAL A 52 7.10 4.44 10.69
N VAL A 53 6.22 3.44 10.61
CA VAL A 53 5.02 3.37 11.46
C VAL A 53 5.39 3.40 12.95
N LYS A 54 6.38 2.59 13.36
CA LYS A 54 6.85 2.52 14.74
C LYS A 54 7.52 3.81 15.21
N PHE A 55 8.28 4.46 14.33
CA PHE A 55 8.89 5.75 14.62
C PHE A 55 7.82 6.82 14.84
N MET A 56 6.85 6.93 13.93
CA MET A 56 5.78 7.93 14.02
C MET A 56 4.88 7.73 15.23
N SER A 57 4.63 6.47 15.66
CA SER A 57 3.87 6.19 16.88
C SER A 57 4.53 6.69 18.17
N THR A 58 5.82 7.06 18.11
CA THR A 58 6.53 7.68 19.25
C THR A 58 6.15 9.16 19.41
N PHE A 59 5.72 9.82 18.33
CA PHE A 59 5.44 11.25 18.30
C PHE A 59 3.94 11.58 18.20
N SER A 60 3.13 10.63 17.72
CA SER A 60 1.68 10.78 17.56
C SER A 60 0.96 9.50 17.93
N SER A 61 -0.24 9.63 18.49
CA SER A 61 -1.18 8.51 18.65
C SER A 61 -1.91 8.17 17.35
N GLU A 62 -1.93 9.08 16.38
CA GLU A 62 -2.54 8.86 15.08
C GLU A 62 -1.55 8.18 14.11
N PRO A 63 -2.01 7.18 13.33
CA PRO A 63 -1.18 6.50 12.35
C PRO A 63 -0.69 7.48 11.27
N CYS A 64 0.51 7.23 10.74
CA CYS A 64 1.05 8.03 9.65
C CYS A 64 0.24 7.82 8.37
N ASP A 65 -0.39 8.85 7.81
CA ASP A 65 -1.21 8.70 6.60
C ASP A 65 -0.37 8.58 5.32
N ALA A 66 0.71 9.35 5.22
CA ALA A 66 1.55 9.41 4.03
C ALA A 66 3.01 9.75 4.34
N LEU A 67 3.92 9.15 3.58
CA LEU A 67 5.34 9.48 3.53
C LEU A 67 5.72 9.81 2.09
N GLN A 68 6.40 10.92 1.87
CA GLN A 68 6.89 11.31 0.56
C GLN A 68 8.41 11.31 0.52
N THR A 69 8.98 10.62 -0.47
CA THR A 69 10.39 10.70 -0.83
C THR A 69 10.55 11.56 -2.08
N GLN A 70 11.77 11.64 -2.63
CA GLN A 70 12.04 12.39 -3.86
C GLN A 70 11.34 11.79 -5.10
N THR A 71 11.10 10.47 -5.10
CA THR A 71 10.64 9.73 -6.28
C THR A 71 9.40 8.89 -6.01
N ASN A 72 9.03 8.67 -4.75
CA ASN A 72 7.87 7.87 -4.37
C ASN A 72 7.03 8.57 -3.31
N ARG A 73 5.74 8.27 -3.31
CA ARG A 73 4.82 8.57 -2.22
C ARG A 73 4.24 7.26 -1.71
N TYR A 74 4.30 7.07 -0.40
CA TYR A 74 3.76 5.95 0.35
C TYR A 74 2.51 6.44 1.03
N ILE A 75 1.42 5.69 0.89
CA ILE A 75 0.16 5.91 1.58
C ILE A 75 -0.05 4.70 2.47
N PHE A 76 -0.25 4.94 3.76
CA PHE A 76 -0.46 3.89 4.74
C PHE A 76 -1.91 3.92 5.20
N TYR A 77 -2.50 2.75 5.29
CA TYR A 77 -3.85 2.58 5.79
C TYR A 77 -3.89 1.39 6.75
N GLN A 78 -4.42 1.61 7.96
CA GLN A 78 -4.59 0.57 8.98
C GLN A 78 -6.08 0.23 9.12
N PRO A 79 -6.63 -0.72 8.33
CA PRO A 79 -8.03 -1.11 8.44
C PRO A 79 -8.38 -1.83 9.75
N GLU A 80 -7.42 -2.57 10.31
CA GLU A 80 -7.55 -3.35 11.53
C GLU A 80 -6.26 -3.27 12.34
N LYS A 81 -6.34 -3.51 13.66
CA LYS A 81 -5.17 -3.49 14.53
C LYS A 81 -4.08 -4.42 13.99
N ASN A 82 -2.88 -3.89 13.84
CA ASN A 82 -1.69 -4.55 13.28
C ASN A 82 -1.72 -4.92 11.79
N PHE A 83 -2.85 -4.77 11.09
CA PHE A 83 -2.92 -5.00 9.65
C PHE A 83 -2.74 -3.69 8.91
N TRP A 84 -1.73 -3.63 8.06
CA TRP A 84 -1.38 -2.44 7.29
C TRP A 84 -1.47 -2.73 5.81
N MET A 85 -2.12 -1.82 5.09
CA MET A 85 -2.13 -1.76 3.64
C MET A 85 -1.30 -0.57 3.21
N VAL A 86 -0.38 -0.77 2.27
CA VAL A 86 0.49 0.30 1.78
C VAL A 86 0.46 0.37 0.27
N LEU A 87 0.13 1.55 -0.24
CA LEU A 87 0.22 1.88 -1.66
C LEU A 87 1.42 2.78 -1.90
N VAL A 88 2.29 2.40 -2.83
CA VAL A 88 3.46 3.18 -3.22
C VAL A 88 3.29 3.62 -4.66
N VAL A 89 3.34 4.93 -4.89
CA VAL A 89 3.17 5.56 -6.19
C VAL A 89 4.41 6.37 -6.53
N ARG A 90 4.93 6.18 -7.73
CA ARG A 90 6.03 6.96 -8.26
C ARG A 90 5.55 8.37 -8.56
N ILE A 91 6.29 9.34 -8.06
CA ILE A 91 6.06 10.77 -8.34
C ILE A 91 7.19 11.31 -9.20
N PRO A 92 6.91 12.26 -10.11
CA PRO A 92 7.94 12.87 -10.94
C PRO A 92 8.93 13.66 -10.07
N TYR A 93 10.22 13.45 -10.34
CA TYR A 93 11.30 14.15 -9.64
C TYR A 93 11.25 15.64 -9.97
N THR A 94 10.90 16.48 -9.00
CA THR A 94 10.89 17.94 -9.19
C THR A 94 12.21 18.50 -8.66
N THR A 95 13.11 18.90 -9.56
CA THR A 95 14.23 19.78 -9.18
C THR A 95 13.73 21.21 -9.07
N LYS A 96 14.33 22.01 -8.18
CA LYS A 96 14.03 23.45 -8.05
C LYS A 96 14.18 24.23 -9.38
N ALA A 97 15.00 23.72 -10.31
CA ALA A 97 15.19 24.28 -11.64
C ALA A 97 14.00 24.03 -12.58
N LEU A 98 13.36 22.84 -12.53
CA LEU A 98 12.20 22.49 -13.37
C LEU A 98 10.94 23.25 -12.99
N SER A 99 10.78 23.60 -11.71
CA SER A 99 9.67 24.45 -11.23
C SER A 99 9.69 25.88 -11.78
N ALA A 100 10.84 26.38 -12.24
CA ALA A 100 10.97 27.73 -12.81
C ALA A 100 10.56 27.82 -14.29
N ILE A 101 10.47 26.69 -15.00
CA ILE A 101 10.19 26.61 -16.44
C ILE A 101 8.70 26.28 -16.72
N GLY A 102 7.88 26.10 -15.68
CA GLY A 102 6.44 25.79 -15.81
C GLY A 102 6.13 24.37 -16.35
N GLU A 103 7.14 23.63 -16.77
CA GLU A 103 7.03 22.26 -17.29
C GLU A 103 7.19 21.23 -16.17
N SER A 104 6.22 21.17 -15.26
CA SER A 104 5.91 19.97 -14.51
C SER A 104 4.47 20.01 -14.06
N ARG A 105 3.55 19.97 -15.03
CA ARG A 105 2.17 19.53 -14.77
C ARG A 105 2.06 18.04 -15.06
N GLY A 106 3.00 17.23 -14.55
CA GLY A 106 2.69 15.82 -14.36
C GLY A 106 1.55 15.75 -13.36
N GLU A 107 0.37 15.27 -13.78
CA GLU A 107 -0.83 15.22 -12.92
C GLU A 107 -0.47 14.63 -11.55
N VAL A 108 -0.45 15.50 -10.53
CA VAL A 108 -0.15 15.15 -9.15
C VAL A 108 -1.41 14.52 -8.58
N ILE A 109 -1.35 13.22 -8.31
CA ILE A 109 -2.45 12.51 -7.67
C ILE A 109 -2.48 12.93 -6.20
N GLU A 110 -3.64 13.38 -5.73
CA GLU A 110 -3.82 13.75 -4.33
C GLU A 110 -3.72 12.52 -3.41
N PRO A 111 -3.04 12.64 -2.26
CA PRO A 111 -2.92 11.55 -1.28
C PRO A 111 -4.26 10.97 -0.82
N THR A 112 -5.25 11.83 -0.66
CA THR A 112 -6.63 11.48 -0.28
C THR A 112 -7.22 10.42 -1.19
N ILE A 113 -7.05 10.56 -2.50
CA ILE A 113 -7.68 9.62 -3.42
C ILE A 113 -7.00 8.26 -3.42
N MET A 114 -5.67 8.24 -3.21
CA MET A 114 -4.93 7.00 -3.02
C MET A 114 -5.31 6.30 -1.71
N TYR A 115 -5.58 7.08 -0.67
CA TYR A 115 -6.10 6.57 0.60
C TYR A 115 -7.50 5.97 0.44
N ASP A 116 -8.42 6.69 -0.22
CA ASP A 116 -9.78 6.22 -0.51
C ASP A 116 -9.79 4.92 -1.31
N LEU A 117 -8.81 4.72 -2.18
CA LEU A 117 -8.64 3.47 -2.92
C LEU A 117 -8.30 2.29 -1.99
N LEU A 118 -7.40 2.48 -1.03
CA LEU A 118 -7.08 1.46 -0.02
C LEU A 118 -8.29 1.16 0.86
N VAL A 119 -9.01 2.19 1.29
CA VAL A 119 -10.25 2.06 2.07
C VAL A 119 -11.29 1.25 1.29
N SER A 120 -11.51 1.58 0.02
CA SER A 120 -12.51 0.93 -0.82
C SER A 120 -12.14 -0.53 -1.12
N ALA A 121 -10.86 -0.81 -1.39
CA ALA A 121 -10.35 -2.17 -1.56
C ALA A 121 -10.60 -3.03 -0.31
N TYR A 122 -10.36 -2.48 0.88
CA TYR A 122 -10.61 -3.20 2.12
C TYR A 122 -12.10 -3.35 2.44
N LYS A 123 -12.93 -2.33 2.19
CA LYS A 123 -14.39 -2.44 2.36
C LYS A 123 -14.96 -3.59 1.54
N MET A 124 -14.53 -3.68 0.27
CA MET A 124 -14.90 -4.78 -0.61
C MET A 124 -14.37 -6.13 -0.09
N PHE A 125 -13.11 -6.20 0.35
CA PHE A 125 -12.56 -7.41 0.97
C PHE A 125 -13.39 -7.87 2.16
N ARG A 126 -13.68 -6.95 3.10
CA ARG A 126 -14.46 -7.23 4.30
C ARG A 126 -15.88 -7.70 3.98
N MET A 127 -16.49 -7.18 2.91
CA MET A 127 -17.83 -7.58 2.47
C MET A 127 -17.88 -9.06 2.04
N PHE A 128 -16.85 -9.55 1.35
CA PHE A 128 -16.84 -10.92 0.81
C PHE A 128 -16.13 -11.94 1.72
N MET A 129 -15.04 -11.54 2.36
CA MET A 129 -14.14 -12.42 3.12
C MET A 129 -14.26 -12.21 4.64
N GLY A 130 -14.90 -11.12 5.09
CA GLY A 130 -14.90 -10.71 6.48
C GLY A 130 -13.61 -10.00 6.92
N PRO A 131 -13.50 -9.65 8.21
CA PRO A 131 -12.28 -9.04 8.78
C PRO A 131 -11.06 -9.96 8.68
N PHE A 132 -9.87 -9.41 8.46
CA PHE A 132 -8.60 -10.14 8.46
C PHE A 132 -8.42 -10.97 9.72
N GLN A 133 -8.74 -10.40 10.89
CA GLN A 133 -8.63 -11.09 12.18
C GLN A 133 -9.52 -12.35 12.30
N ASN A 134 -10.54 -12.50 11.45
CA ASN A 134 -11.44 -13.66 11.45
C ASN A 134 -10.98 -14.78 10.51
N ILE A 135 -9.97 -14.52 9.67
CA ILE A 135 -9.47 -15.51 8.70
C ILE A 135 -8.40 -16.37 9.39
N PRO A 136 -8.49 -17.72 9.29
CA PRO A 136 -7.46 -18.61 9.81
C PRO A 136 -6.08 -18.27 9.23
N ILE A 137 -5.04 -18.41 10.05
CA ILE A 137 -3.68 -18.02 9.66
C ILE A 137 -3.10 -18.88 8.53
N GLU A 138 -3.56 -20.12 8.38
CA GLU A 138 -3.25 -20.97 7.24
C GLU A 138 -3.86 -20.49 5.92
N ASP A 139 -5.01 -19.81 5.99
CA ASP A 139 -5.79 -19.40 4.82
C ASP A 139 -5.51 -17.95 4.41
N ILE A 140 -5.14 -17.08 5.35
CA ILE A 140 -5.06 -15.62 5.14
C ILE A 140 -4.18 -15.21 3.97
N TYR A 141 -3.05 -15.90 3.75
CA TYR A 141 -2.15 -15.62 2.62
C TYR A 141 -2.82 -15.91 1.28
N THR A 142 -3.44 -17.09 1.17
CA THR A 142 -4.15 -17.51 -0.04
C THR A 142 -5.35 -16.62 -0.31
N THR A 143 -6.16 -16.31 0.72
CA THR A 143 -7.31 -15.40 0.61
C THR A 143 -6.88 -14.01 0.16
N CYS A 144 -5.77 -13.49 0.69
CA CYS A 144 -5.24 -12.19 0.27
C CYS A 144 -4.74 -12.22 -1.18
N GLU A 145 -3.99 -13.26 -1.58
CA GLU A 145 -3.51 -13.39 -2.96
C GLU A 145 -4.66 -13.50 -3.97
N GLU A 146 -5.67 -14.32 -3.69
CA GLU A 146 -6.83 -14.51 -4.57
C GLU A 146 -7.67 -13.23 -4.73
N PHE A 147 -7.88 -12.49 -3.64
CA PHE A 147 -8.68 -11.27 -3.67
C PHE A 147 -7.91 -10.06 -4.20
N PHE A 148 -6.68 -9.82 -3.71
CA PHE A 148 -5.96 -8.59 -4.01
C PHE A 148 -5.18 -8.62 -5.32
N THR A 149 -4.87 -9.78 -5.88
CA THR A 149 -4.26 -9.88 -7.23
C THR A 149 -5.12 -9.29 -8.34
N PRO A 150 -6.42 -9.61 -8.49
CA PRO A 150 -7.26 -8.96 -9.48
C PRO A 150 -7.48 -7.49 -9.13
N VAL A 151 -7.67 -7.16 -7.85
CA VAL A 151 -7.86 -5.77 -7.39
C VAL A 151 -6.65 -4.91 -7.72
N SER A 152 -5.41 -5.38 -7.53
CA SER A 152 -4.20 -4.61 -7.84
C SER A 152 -4.06 -4.31 -9.34
N LYS A 153 -4.55 -5.20 -10.21
CA LYS A 153 -4.63 -4.97 -11.65
C LYS A 153 -5.71 -3.96 -12.03
N ILE A 154 -6.83 -3.93 -11.29
CA ILE A 154 -7.99 -3.03 -11.52
C ILE A 154 -7.78 -1.66 -10.88
N ILE A 155 -7.02 -1.57 -9.79
CA ILE A 155 -6.56 -0.34 -9.14
C ILE A 155 -5.81 0.55 -10.15
N GLY A 156 -5.17 -0.04 -11.17
CA GLY A 156 -4.62 0.67 -12.32
C GLY A 156 -5.62 1.08 -13.41
N MET A 157 -6.83 0.50 -13.45
CA MET A 157 -7.80 0.66 -14.54
C MET A 157 -9.03 1.52 -14.22
N THR A 158 -9.45 1.74 -12.97
CA THR A 158 -10.71 2.48 -12.78
C THR A 158 -10.90 3.16 -11.42
N TYR A 159 -11.00 4.49 -11.43
CA TYR A 159 -11.64 5.32 -10.39
C TYR A 159 -13.16 5.05 -10.23
N TYR A 160 -13.78 4.40 -11.23
CA TYR A 160 -15.23 4.29 -11.32
C TYR A 160 -15.82 3.05 -10.67
N ILE A 161 -15.06 1.96 -10.48
CA ILE A 161 -15.61 0.73 -9.90
C ILE A 161 -15.80 0.86 -8.38
N PHE A 162 -14.93 1.61 -7.71
CA PHE A 162 -14.99 1.79 -6.26
C PHE A 162 -15.95 2.89 -5.78
N ASN A 163 -16.56 3.66 -6.70
CA ASN A 163 -17.56 4.68 -6.36
C ASN A 163 -19.01 4.16 -6.43
N PHE A 164 -19.23 2.87 -6.70
CA PHE A 164 -20.57 2.28 -6.86
C PHE A 164 -20.87 1.14 -5.88
N ILE A 165 -20.04 0.93 -4.84
CA ILE A 165 -20.24 -0.04 -3.76
C ILE A 165 -19.95 0.65 -2.44
#